data_AF-A0A182N327-F1
#
_entry.id   AF-A0A182N327-F1
#
_cell.length_a   1.000
_cell.length_b   1.000
_cell.length_c   1.000
_cell.angle_alpha   90.00
_cell.angle_beta   90.00
_cell.angle_gamma   90.00
#
_symmetry.space_group_name_H-M   'P 1'
#
loop_
_entity.id
_entity.type
_entity.pdbx_description
1 polymer ?
#
loop_
_entity_poly.entity_id
_entity_poly.type
_entity_poly.pdbx_seq_one_letter_code
_entity_poly.pdbx_strand_id
1 'polypeptide(L)'
;MSVTFEQIILDAKRIANRLKDREALGDALLLESESVNKHIESMRQFQDDIDILNKLARDRTNNQLITIIHQENPQIREIQQENRLLKAALEDHQHALEHIMSKYREHTQAKILNTKVNFVEAFTRHHRSADIERRDELIRQQTAKIQEMAAVMQRVSQLDEEKLNQEQEVLSKLMTENKGLRELLEISCKYGSGGQKMLVDDKSTQTDSYLLDGLIEAAVTARANLAKVPATVPATVAAEGTSSKQQKTTPNNTTTATTTTNDESVSPLENKSSTVCSNGLPATSPAPAVAPAAPAQTTPSSSTS
;
A
#
# COMPACT_ATOMS: atom_id res chain seq x y z
N MET A 1 -4.49 136.14 37.49
CA MET A 1 -4.40 134.85 36.78
C MET A 1 -5.81 134.45 36.35
N SER A 2 -6.22 134.86 35.16
CA SER A 2 -7.49 134.46 34.57
C SER A 2 -7.36 133.06 33.96
N VAL A 3 -8.24 132.15 34.35
CA VAL A 3 -8.34 130.83 33.70
C VAL A 3 -8.75 131.08 32.25
N THR A 4 -7.95 130.62 31.29
CA THR A 4 -8.34 130.76 29.87
C THR A 4 -9.35 129.68 29.52
N PHE A 5 -10.27 130.00 28.60
CA PHE A 5 -11.27 129.06 28.09
C PHE A 5 -10.64 127.75 27.58
N GLU A 6 -9.47 127.86 26.96
CA GLU A 6 -8.58 126.76 26.54
C GLU A 6 -8.28 125.75 27.68
N GLN A 7 -7.94 126.23 28.88
CA GLN A 7 -7.58 125.39 30.02
C GLN A 7 -8.78 124.59 30.54
N ILE A 8 -9.97 125.20 30.55
CA ILE A 8 -11.22 124.54 30.94
C ILE A 8 -11.58 123.44 29.93
N ILE A 9 -11.41 123.69 28.63
CA ILE A 9 -11.61 122.69 27.57
C ILE A 9 -10.63 121.52 27.72
N LEU A 10 -9.36 121.79 28.01
CA LEU A 10 -8.35 120.73 28.17
C LEU A 10 -8.60 119.85 29.40
N ASP A 11 -9.04 120.43 30.52
CA ASP A 11 -9.37 119.64 31.70
C ASP A 11 -10.70 118.87 31.55
N ALA A 12 -11.72 119.46 30.92
CA ALA A 12 -12.94 118.75 30.54
C ALA A 12 -12.65 117.54 29.63
N LYS A 13 -11.76 117.69 28.63
CA LYS A 13 -11.28 116.57 27.79
C LYS A 13 -10.55 115.50 28.60
N ARG A 14 -9.70 115.89 29.56
CA ARG A 14 -9.00 114.94 30.45
C ARG A 14 -9.99 114.15 31.31
N ILE A 15 -11.00 114.81 31.89
CA ILE A 15 -12.03 114.16 32.71
C ILE A 15 -12.89 113.23 31.84
N ALA A 16 -13.28 113.64 30.64
CA ALA A 16 -14.02 112.80 29.71
C ALA A 16 -13.25 111.53 29.31
N ASN A 17 -11.96 111.64 29.02
CA ASN A 17 -11.11 110.48 28.74
C ASN A 17 -11.01 109.55 29.97
N ARG A 18 -10.75 110.08 31.17
CA ARG A 18 -10.71 109.28 32.40
C ARG A 18 -12.04 108.58 32.73
N LEU A 19 -13.17 109.21 32.38
CA LEU A 19 -14.50 108.60 32.51
C LEU A 19 -14.65 107.44 31.53
N LYS A 20 -14.28 107.64 30.27
CA LYS A 20 -14.29 106.60 29.22
C LYS A 20 -13.39 105.41 29.55
N ASP A 21 -12.19 105.65 30.09
CA ASP A 21 -11.27 104.58 30.52
C ASP A 21 -11.86 103.78 31.68
N ARG A 22 -12.60 104.45 32.59
CA ARG A 22 -13.31 103.80 33.70
C ARG A 22 -14.55 103.03 33.24
N GLU A 23 -15.27 103.55 32.26
CA GLU A 23 -16.41 102.88 31.61
C GLU A 23 -15.95 101.58 30.94
N ALA A 24 -14.88 101.64 30.13
CA ALA A 24 -14.27 100.47 29.52
C ALA A 24 -13.76 99.42 30.53
N LEU A 25 -13.22 99.85 31.68
CA LEU A 25 -12.86 98.94 32.78
C LEU A 25 -14.11 98.33 33.46
N GLY A 26 -15.20 99.09 33.57
CA GLY A 26 -16.49 98.58 34.05
C GLY A 26 -17.06 97.50 33.14
N ASP A 27 -17.06 97.73 31.83
CA ASP A 27 -17.50 96.76 30.83
C ASP A 27 -16.65 95.49 30.85
N ALA A 28 -15.32 95.62 31.01
CA ALA A 28 -14.43 94.46 31.13
C ALA A 28 -14.73 93.61 32.37
N LEU A 29 -14.96 94.23 33.53
CA LEU A 29 -15.34 93.53 34.77
C LEU A 29 -16.75 92.91 34.68
N LEU A 30 -17.68 93.54 33.95
CA LEU A 30 -19.01 92.99 33.69
C LEU A 30 -18.90 91.72 32.85
N LEU A 31 -18.13 91.75 31.75
CA LEU A 31 -17.87 90.58 30.90
C LEU A 31 -17.17 89.44 31.65
N GLU A 32 -16.21 89.75 32.53
CA GLU A 32 -15.57 88.76 33.39
C GLU A 32 -16.57 88.13 34.38
N SER A 33 -17.39 88.95 35.03
CA SER A 33 -18.45 88.49 35.95
C SER A 33 -19.48 87.60 35.24
N GLU A 34 -19.91 87.95 34.03
CA GLU A 34 -20.80 87.09 33.22
C GLU A 34 -20.14 85.76 32.83
N SER A 35 -18.85 85.78 32.50
CA SER A 35 -18.07 84.59 32.17
C SER A 35 -17.98 83.63 33.37
N VAL A 36 -17.67 84.17 34.55
CA VAL A 36 -17.64 83.42 35.81
C VAL A 36 -19.03 82.88 36.17
N ASN A 37 -20.10 83.66 36.00
CA ASN A 37 -21.46 83.19 36.26
C ASN A 37 -21.85 82.00 35.36
N LYS A 38 -21.55 82.07 34.05
CA LYS A 38 -21.76 80.95 33.10
C LYS A 38 -20.97 79.71 33.51
N HIS A 39 -19.76 79.87 34.05
CA HIS A 39 -18.97 78.75 34.58
C HIS A 39 -19.61 78.12 35.83
N ILE A 40 -20.12 78.92 36.76
CA ILE A 40 -20.84 78.45 37.95
C ILE A 40 -22.12 77.70 37.57
N GLU A 41 -22.88 78.20 36.59
CA GLU A 41 -24.08 77.53 36.05
C GLU A 41 -23.73 76.16 35.44
N SER A 42 -22.64 76.07 34.67
CA SER A 42 -22.15 74.80 34.12
C SER A 42 -21.72 73.82 35.21
N MET A 43 -20.98 74.29 36.24
CA MET A 43 -20.61 73.46 37.39
C MET A 43 -21.84 72.92 38.14
N ARG A 44 -22.87 73.75 38.31
CA ARG A 44 -24.12 73.35 38.96
C ARG A 44 -24.83 72.27 38.16
N GLN A 45 -24.93 72.42 36.84
CA GLN A 45 -25.53 71.40 35.98
C GLN A 45 -24.81 70.05 36.10
N PHE A 46 -23.47 70.05 36.08
CA PHE A 46 -22.71 68.80 36.28
C PHE A 46 -22.95 68.17 37.65
N GLN A 47 -23.14 68.96 38.71
CA GLN A 47 -23.47 68.42 40.03
C GLN A 47 -24.87 67.78 40.05
N ASP A 48 -25.87 68.44 39.43
CA ASP A 48 -27.23 67.91 39.32
C ASP A 48 -27.24 66.58 38.52
N ASP A 49 -26.50 66.50 37.41
CA ASP A 49 -26.33 65.28 36.61
C ASP A 49 -25.67 64.13 37.39
N ILE A 50 -24.61 64.44 38.18
CA ILE A 50 -23.94 63.47 39.06
C ILE A 50 -24.87 62.96 40.17
N ASP A 51 -25.71 63.83 40.72
CA ASP A 51 -26.68 63.44 41.76
C ASP A 51 -27.81 62.56 41.20
N ILE A 52 -28.27 62.83 39.96
CA ILE A 52 -29.23 61.96 39.24
C ILE A 52 -28.59 60.58 38.98
N LEU A 53 -27.36 60.54 38.48
CA LEU A 53 -26.66 59.28 38.20
C LEU A 53 -26.43 58.46 39.48
N ASN A 54 -26.07 59.11 40.59
CA ASN A 54 -25.93 58.47 41.90
C ASN A 54 -27.24 57.89 42.43
N LYS A 55 -28.38 58.55 42.19
CA LYS A 55 -29.71 58.00 42.53
C LYS A 55 -30.01 56.76 41.70
N LEU A 56 -29.87 56.84 40.38
CA LEU A 56 -30.11 55.71 39.47
C LEU A 56 -29.21 54.49 39.76
N ALA A 57 -27.95 54.74 40.14
CA ALA A 57 -27.01 53.70 40.55
C ALA A 57 -27.40 53.01 41.87
N ARG A 58 -28.04 53.73 42.81
CA ARG A 58 -28.60 53.17 44.05
C ARG A 58 -29.93 52.45 43.82
N ASP A 59 -30.76 52.98 42.92
CA ASP A 59 -32.09 52.46 42.58
C ASP A 59 -32.04 51.18 41.73
N ARG A 60 -30.89 50.91 41.07
CA ARG A 60 -30.47 49.55 40.68
C ARG A 60 -30.13 48.70 41.91
N THR A 61 -31.10 48.56 42.80
CA THR A 61 -30.97 47.81 44.04
C THR A 61 -30.55 46.36 43.76
N ASN A 62 -29.82 45.76 44.70
CA ASN A 62 -29.28 44.40 44.55
C ASN A 62 -30.33 43.35 44.12
N ASN A 63 -31.62 43.55 44.44
CA ASN A 63 -32.72 42.67 43.99
C ASN A 63 -32.93 42.65 42.46
N GLN A 64 -32.73 43.77 41.75
CA GLN A 64 -32.82 43.78 40.28
C GLN A 64 -31.66 42.98 39.68
N LEU A 65 -30.44 43.18 40.19
CA LEU A 65 -29.25 42.42 39.78
C LEU A 65 -29.40 40.93 40.08
N ILE A 66 -29.92 40.55 41.26
CA ILE A 66 -30.21 39.15 41.62
C ILE A 66 -31.24 38.53 40.66
N THR A 67 -32.30 39.26 40.31
CA THR A 67 -33.32 38.79 39.36
C THR A 67 -32.73 38.54 37.97
N ILE A 68 -31.93 39.49 37.47
CA ILE A 68 -31.24 39.37 36.17
C ILE A 68 -30.28 38.17 36.19
N ILE A 69 -29.43 38.04 37.21
CA ILE A 69 -28.52 36.90 37.37
C ILE A 69 -29.30 35.57 37.41
N HIS A 70 -30.47 35.53 38.07
CA HIS A 70 -31.28 34.31 38.13
C HIS A 70 -31.91 33.95 36.78
N GLN A 71 -32.19 34.94 35.92
CA GLN A 71 -32.74 34.76 34.58
C GLN A 71 -31.65 34.44 33.52
N GLU A 72 -30.46 35.02 33.62
CA GLU A 72 -29.36 34.79 32.68
C GLU A 72 -28.65 33.45 32.92
N ASN A 73 -28.52 33.02 34.18
CA ASN A 73 -27.90 31.75 34.55
C ASN A 73 -28.46 30.50 33.81
N PRO A 74 -29.78 30.29 33.63
CA PRO A 74 -30.29 29.18 32.82
C PRO A 74 -29.96 29.32 31.34
N GLN A 75 -30.00 30.54 30.76
CA GLN A 75 -29.62 30.76 29.35
C GLN A 75 -28.14 30.44 29.12
N ILE A 76 -27.26 30.84 30.05
CA ILE A 76 -25.83 30.52 30.00
C ILE A 76 -25.63 28.99 30.04
N ARG A 77 -26.39 28.25 30.86
CA ARG A 77 -26.33 26.78 30.91
C ARG A 77 -26.85 26.13 29.62
N GLU A 78 -27.93 26.66 29.04
CA GLU A 78 -28.48 26.18 27.77
C GLU A 78 -27.48 26.36 26.62
N ILE A 79 -26.88 27.55 26.48
CA ILE A 79 -25.83 27.83 25.49
C ILE A 79 -24.60 26.93 25.72
N GLN A 80 -24.22 26.67 26.97
CA GLN A 80 -23.11 25.73 27.28
C GLN A 80 -23.46 24.27 26.93
N GLN A 81 -24.71 23.86 27.10
CA GLN A 81 -25.20 22.54 26.71
C GLN A 81 -25.26 22.41 25.18
N GLU A 82 -25.79 23.40 24.48
CA GLU A 82 -25.80 23.45 23.01
C GLU A 82 -24.37 23.39 22.45
N ASN A 83 -23.44 24.19 22.97
CA ASN A 83 -22.03 24.14 22.58
C ASN A 83 -21.39 22.76 22.81
N ARG A 84 -21.83 22.01 23.82
CA ARG A 84 -21.37 20.63 24.05
C ARG A 84 -21.93 19.66 23.00
N LEU A 85 -23.21 19.80 22.68
CA LEU A 85 -23.87 18.98 21.65
C LEU A 85 -23.30 19.26 20.25
N LEU A 86 -23.05 20.53 19.91
CA LEU A 86 -22.42 20.92 18.65
C LEU A 86 -20.99 20.36 18.51
N LYS A 87 -20.21 20.34 19.60
CA LYS A 87 -18.88 19.71 19.61
C LYS A 87 -18.96 18.20 19.39
N ALA A 88 -19.83 17.50 20.12
CA ALA A 88 -20.03 16.07 19.94
C ALA A 88 -20.49 15.73 18.50
N ALA A 89 -21.42 16.51 17.94
CA ALA A 89 -21.87 16.33 16.55
C ALA A 89 -20.73 16.55 15.53
N LEU A 90 -19.83 17.51 15.79
CA LEU A 90 -18.67 17.77 14.94
C LEU A 90 -17.63 16.64 15.02
N GLU A 91 -17.38 16.10 16.21
CA GLU A 91 -16.55 14.91 16.44
C GLU A 91 -17.12 13.68 15.71
N ASP A 92 -18.44 13.43 15.83
CA ASP A 92 -19.13 12.35 15.10
C ASP A 92 -19.02 12.52 13.57
N HIS A 93 -19.16 13.75 13.06
CA HIS A 93 -19.01 14.04 11.63
C HIS A 93 -17.56 13.83 11.14
N GLN A 94 -16.56 14.18 11.97
CA GLN A 94 -15.16 13.90 11.67
C GLN A 94 -14.93 12.38 11.59
N HIS A 95 -15.41 11.60 12.56
CA HIS A 95 -15.28 10.14 12.54
C HIS A 95 -15.99 9.49 11.34
N ALA A 96 -17.17 10.00 10.96
CA ALA A 96 -17.87 9.56 9.76
C ALA A 96 -17.04 9.82 8.49
N LEU A 97 -16.45 11.02 8.35
CA LEU A 97 -15.57 11.37 7.24
C LEU A 97 -14.29 10.52 7.20
N GLU A 98 -13.65 10.29 8.35
CA GLU A 98 -12.46 9.43 8.47
C GLU A 98 -12.75 8.00 8.02
N HIS A 99 -13.91 7.46 8.39
CA HIS A 99 -14.36 6.12 7.95
C HIS A 99 -14.64 6.09 6.44
N ILE A 100 -15.37 7.06 5.90
CA ILE A 100 -15.64 7.17 4.45
C ILE A 100 -14.34 7.29 3.65
N MET A 101 -13.41 8.15 4.08
CA MET A 101 -12.11 8.33 3.43
C MET A 101 -11.24 7.08 3.50
N SER A 102 -11.30 6.33 4.60
CA SER A 102 -10.61 5.04 4.73
C SER A 102 -11.20 4.00 3.77
N LYS A 103 -12.53 3.85 3.70
CA LYS A 103 -13.19 2.98 2.72
C LYS A 103 -12.96 3.40 1.27
N TYR A 104 -12.90 4.69 0.98
CA TYR A 104 -12.57 5.19 -0.35
C TYR A 104 -11.14 4.81 -0.77
N ARG A 105 -10.16 4.92 0.16
CA ARG A 105 -8.77 4.49 -0.07
C ARG A 105 -8.68 2.98 -0.29
N GLU A 106 -9.30 2.17 0.56
CA GLU A 106 -9.37 0.70 0.41
C GLU A 106 -9.93 0.30 -0.97
N HIS A 107 -11.10 0.85 -1.33
CA HIS A 107 -11.78 0.55 -2.60
C HIS A 107 -10.95 1.00 -3.81
N THR A 108 -10.27 2.15 -3.72
CA THR A 108 -9.39 2.65 -4.79
C THR A 108 -8.16 1.77 -4.93
N GLN A 109 -7.52 1.34 -3.83
CA GLN A 109 -6.41 0.39 -3.84
C GLN A 109 -6.84 -0.96 -4.42
N ALA A 110 -8.00 -1.48 -4.03
CA ALA A 110 -8.56 -2.72 -4.58
C ALA A 110 -8.80 -2.62 -6.09
N LYS A 111 -9.39 -1.50 -6.57
CA LYS A 111 -9.53 -1.24 -8.02
C LYS A 111 -8.18 -1.17 -8.73
N ILE A 112 -7.19 -0.46 -8.18
CA ILE A 112 -5.85 -0.36 -8.77
C ILE A 112 -5.18 -1.74 -8.85
N LEU A 113 -5.31 -2.59 -7.81
CA LEU A 113 -4.78 -3.96 -7.82
C LEU A 113 -5.51 -4.87 -8.80
N ASN A 114 -6.81 -4.67 -9.01
CA ASN A 114 -7.60 -5.44 -9.98
C ASN A 114 -7.28 -5.01 -11.43
N THR A 115 -7.09 -3.72 -11.68
CA THR A 115 -6.70 -3.17 -13.00
C THR A 115 -5.24 -3.42 -13.34
N LYS A 116 -4.34 -3.35 -12.35
CA LYS A 116 -2.96 -3.83 -12.49
C LYS A 116 -2.98 -5.37 -12.47
N VAL A 117 -3.34 -5.95 -13.62
CA VAL A 117 -2.97 -7.34 -13.96
C VAL A 117 -1.55 -7.55 -13.45
N ASN A 118 -1.41 -8.43 -12.45
CA ASN A 118 -0.16 -8.55 -11.72
C ASN A 118 0.88 -9.12 -12.68
N PHE A 119 1.65 -8.25 -13.35
CA PHE A 119 2.47 -8.64 -14.50
C PHE A 119 3.45 -9.76 -14.16
N VAL A 120 3.90 -9.81 -12.90
CA VAL A 120 4.71 -10.92 -12.35
C VAL A 120 3.93 -12.23 -12.34
N GLU A 121 2.68 -12.23 -11.88
CA GLU A 121 1.82 -13.42 -11.88
C GLU A 121 1.41 -13.85 -13.30
N ALA A 122 1.07 -12.89 -14.16
CA ALA A 122 0.73 -13.15 -15.56
C ALA A 122 1.92 -13.73 -16.34
N PHE A 123 3.12 -13.16 -16.17
CA PHE A 123 4.37 -13.67 -16.74
C PHE A 123 4.72 -15.06 -16.19
N THR A 124 4.59 -15.27 -14.87
CA THR A 124 4.82 -16.58 -14.23
C THR A 124 3.84 -17.63 -14.74
N ARG A 125 2.57 -17.27 -14.93
CA ARG A 125 1.53 -18.13 -15.50
C ARG A 125 1.84 -18.50 -16.94
N HIS A 126 2.27 -17.53 -17.75
CA HIS A 126 2.68 -17.74 -19.15
C HIS A 126 3.93 -18.63 -19.27
N HIS A 127 4.95 -18.41 -18.44
CA HIS A 127 6.12 -19.29 -18.41
C HIS A 127 5.73 -20.73 -18.04
N ARG A 128 4.91 -20.89 -17.00
CA ARG A 128 4.41 -22.21 -16.59
C ARG A 128 3.59 -22.89 -17.68
N SER A 129 2.73 -22.18 -18.41
CA SER A 129 1.97 -22.78 -19.53
C SER A 129 2.88 -23.17 -20.69
N ALA A 130 3.86 -22.35 -21.05
CA ALA A 130 4.83 -22.66 -22.11
C ALA A 130 5.72 -23.87 -21.75
N ASP A 131 6.06 -24.05 -20.47
CA ASP A 131 6.81 -25.22 -19.99
C ASP A 131 5.98 -26.51 -19.98
N ILE A 132 4.67 -26.40 -19.71
CA ILE A 132 3.73 -27.52 -19.82
C ILE A 132 3.56 -27.91 -21.30
N GLU A 133 3.27 -26.94 -22.18
CA GLU A 133 3.11 -27.17 -23.62
C GLU A 133 4.35 -27.84 -24.25
N ARG A 134 5.56 -27.41 -23.85
CA ARG A 134 6.81 -28.04 -24.31
C ARG A 134 6.98 -29.48 -23.83
N ARG A 135 6.48 -29.82 -22.63
CA ARG A 135 6.46 -31.21 -22.14
C ARG A 135 5.42 -32.05 -22.87
N ASP A 136 4.23 -31.52 -23.09
CA ASP A 136 3.14 -32.22 -23.77
C ASP A 136 3.50 -32.52 -25.24
N GLU A 137 4.17 -31.57 -25.92
CA GLU A 137 4.71 -31.79 -27.27
C GLU A 137 5.77 -32.90 -27.29
N LEU A 138 6.67 -32.95 -26.29
CA LEU A 138 7.66 -34.04 -26.17
C LEU A 138 6.99 -35.40 -25.94
N ILE A 139 5.95 -35.44 -25.09
CA ILE A 139 5.14 -36.64 -24.85
C ILE A 139 4.44 -37.06 -26.15
N ARG A 140 3.85 -36.13 -26.90
CA ARG A 140 3.21 -36.38 -28.20
C ARG A 140 4.17 -36.97 -29.22
N GLN A 141 5.39 -36.44 -29.32
CA GLN A 141 6.45 -36.98 -30.18
C GLN A 141 6.87 -38.39 -29.77
N GLN A 142 7.03 -38.67 -28.47
CA GLN A 142 7.30 -40.00 -27.96
C GLN A 142 6.15 -40.98 -28.26
N THR A 143 4.90 -40.56 -28.07
CA THR A 143 3.71 -41.36 -28.42
C THR A 143 3.66 -41.70 -29.91
N ALA A 144 3.92 -40.72 -30.79
CA ALA A 144 3.97 -40.96 -32.24
C ALA A 144 5.07 -41.97 -32.61
N LYS A 145 6.25 -41.87 -32.01
CA LYS A 145 7.34 -42.84 -32.24
C LYS A 145 6.99 -44.24 -31.71
N ILE A 146 6.29 -44.34 -30.58
CA ILE A 146 5.80 -45.64 -30.06
C ILE A 146 4.76 -46.24 -31.01
N GLN A 147 3.86 -45.43 -31.57
CA GLN A 147 2.88 -45.88 -32.57
C GLN A 147 3.55 -46.37 -33.86
N GLU A 148 4.58 -45.66 -34.35
CA GLU A 148 5.38 -46.09 -35.50
C GLU A 148 6.09 -47.43 -35.22
N MET A 149 6.78 -47.56 -34.08
CA MET A 149 7.44 -48.81 -33.68
C MET A 149 6.44 -49.96 -33.51
N ALA A 150 5.25 -49.70 -32.97
CA ALA A 150 4.20 -50.70 -32.85
C ALA A 150 3.68 -51.16 -34.23
N ALA A 151 3.49 -50.24 -35.17
CA ALA A 151 3.07 -50.56 -36.54
C ALA A 151 4.15 -51.35 -37.30
N VAL A 152 5.44 -51.02 -37.12
CA VAL A 152 6.56 -51.79 -37.66
C VAL A 152 6.60 -53.19 -37.04
N MET A 153 6.49 -53.31 -35.71
CA MET A 153 6.48 -54.59 -35.01
C MET A 153 5.31 -55.48 -35.46
N GLN A 154 4.12 -54.89 -35.65
CA GLN A 154 2.95 -55.61 -36.17
C GLN A 154 3.16 -56.11 -37.60
N ARG A 155 3.72 -55.29 -38.49
CA ARG A 155 4.04 -55.72 -39.88
C ARG A 155 5.12 -56.80 -39.91
N VAL A 156 6.15 -56.72 -39.06
CA VAL A 156 7.18 -57.77 -38.96
C VAL A 156 6.56 -59.07 -38.45
N SER A 157 5.75 -59.03 -37.39
CA SER A 157 5.03 -60.21 -36.87
C SER A 157 4.15 -60.86 -37.93
N GLN A 158 3.44 -60.07 -38.75
CA GLN A 158 2.61 -60.59 -39.85
C GLN A 158 3.46 -61.32 -40.91
N LEU A 159 4.61 -60.76 -41.30
CA LEU A 159 5.51 -61.40 -42.26
C LEU A 159 6.16 -62.67 -41.70
N ASP A 160 6.48 -62.69 -40.40
CA ASP A 160 7.01 -63.87 -39.71
C ASP A 160 5.94 -64.97 -39.60
N GLU A 161 4.68 -64.62 -39.30
CA GLU A 161 3.53 -65.55 -39.33
C GLU A 161 3.26 -66.13 -40.73
N GLU A 162 3.29 -65.28 -41.77
CA GLU A 162 3.17 -65.73 -43.17
C GLU A 162 4.30 -66.70 -43.57
N LYS A 163 5.54 -66.39 -43.18
CA LYS A 163 6.70 -67.24 -43.44
C LYS A 163 6.62 -68.57 -42.70
N LEU A 164 6.24 -68.55 -41.42
CA LEU A 164 6.05 -69.76 -40.62
C LEU A 164 4.95 -70.66 -41.19
N ASN A 165 3.86 -70.06 -41.70
CA ASN A 165 2.81 -70.81 -42.39
C ASN A 165 3.29 -71.46 -43.69
N GLN A 166 4.12 -70.77 -44.49
CA GLN A 166 4.72 -71.35 -45.70
C GLN A 166 5.67 -72.51 -45.37
N GLU A 167 6.53 -72.35 -44.37
CA GLU A 167 7.43 -73.41 -43.90
C GLU A 167 6.65 -74.62 -43.38
N GLN A 168 5.56 -74.40 -42.64
CA GLN A 168 4.65 -75.45 -42.16
C GLN A 168 3.89 -76.15 -43.31
N GLU A 169 3.50 -75.43 -44.36
CA GLU A 169 2.86 -76.02 -45.55
C GLU A 169 3.85 -76.91 -46.31
N VAL A 170 5.09 -76.44 -46.53
CA VAL A 170 6.16 -77.22 -47.19
C VAL A 170 6.50 -78.46 -46.38
N LEU A 171 6.64 -78.34 -45.05
CA LEU A 171 6.84 -79.48 -44.16
C LEU A 171 5.69 -80.48 -44.25
N SER A 172 4.44 -80.00 -44.27
CA SER A 172 3.25 -80.85 -44.38
C SER A 172 3.21 -81.61 -45.73
N LYS A 173 3.51 -80.92 -46.84
CA LYS A 173 3.65 -81.55 -48.17
C LYS A 173 4.71 -82.64 -48.15
N LEU A 174 5.92 -82.32 -47.68
CA LEU A 174 7.04 -83.27 -47.62
C LEU A 174 6.74 -84.46 -46.69
N MET A 175 6.02 -84.25 -45.58
CA MET A 175 5.56 -85.34 -44.72
C MET A 175 4.55 -86.25 -45.43
N THR A 176 3.57 -85.69 -46.17
CA THR A 176 2.62 -86.50 -46.95
C THR A 176 3.28 -87.25 -48.10
N GLU A 177 4.24 -86.63 -48.78
CA GLU A 177 5.03 -87.28 -49.83
C GLU A 177 5.91 -88.39 -49.25
N ASN A 178 6.66 -88.14 -48.18
CA ASN A 178 7.50 -89.16 -47.54
C ASN A 178 6.67 -90.34 -47.01
N LYS A 179 5.46 -90.07 -46.50
CA LYS A 179 4.50 -91.10 -46.13
C LYS A 179 4.04 -91.92 -47.34
N GLY A 180 3.62 -91.26 -48.43
CA GLY A 180 3.22 -91.93 -49.67
C GLY A 180 4.35 -92.74 -50.32
N LEU A 181 5.59 -92.25 -50.27
CA LEU A 181 6.78 -92.98 -50.73
C LEU A 181 7.07 -94.21 -49.87
N ARG A 182 6.86 -94.14 -48.54
CA ARG A 182 6.97 -95.31 -47.65
C ARG A 182 5.87 -96.33 -47.90
N GLU A 183 4.63 -95.88 -48.13
CA GLU A 183 3.50 -96.75 -48.48
C GLU A 183 3.74 -97.44 -49.84
N LEU A 184 4.24 -96.71 -50.84
CA LEU A 184 4.58 -97.26 -52.15
C LEU A 184 5.76 -98.24 -52.07
N LEU A 185 6.77 -97.95 -51.23
CA LEU A 185 7.87 -98.87 -50.93
C LEU A 185 7.36 -100.13 -50.22
N GLU A 186 6.44 -100.01 -49.25
CA GLU A 186 5.83 -101.15 -48.58
C GLU A 186 5.05 -102.02 -49.59
N ILE A 187 4.21 -101.42 -50.44
CA ILE A 187 3.49 -102.14 -51.51
C ILE A 187 4.49 -102.85 -52.44
N SER A 188 5.57 -102.18 -52.84
CA SER A 188 6.64 -102.77 -53.67
C SER A 188 7.30 -103.96 -52.97
N CYS A 189 7.63 -103.86 -51.68
CA CYS A 189 8.19 -104.96 -50.89
C CYS A 189 7.20 -106.11 -50.64
N LYS A 190 5.88 -105.86 -50.65
CA LYS A 190 4.83 -106.88 -50.41
C LYS A 190 4.36 -107.58 -51.69
N TYR A 191 4.41 -106.91 -52.84
CA TYR A 191 3.79 -107.38 -54.10
C TYR A 191 4.72 -107.34 -55.33
N GLY A 192 5.96 -106.86 -55.22
CA GLY A 192 6.93 -106.82 -56.32
C GLY A 192 7.55 -108.20 -56.63
N SER A 193 7.87 -108.45 -57.91
CA SER A 193 8.40 -109.72 -58.44
C SER A 193 9.88 -110.00 -58.08
N GLY A 194 10.31 -109.63 -56.87
CA GLY A 194 11.68 -109.76 -56.41
C GLY A 194 11.74 -109.62 -54.89
N GLY A 195 11.45 -110.71 -54.18
CA GLY A 195 11.54 -110.82 -52.72
C GLY A 195 12.98 -110.82 -52.19
N GLN A 196 13.86 -109.99 -52.76
CA GLN A 196 15.20 -109.78 -52.26
C GLN A 196 15.12 -108.72 -51.15
N LYS A 197 15.13 -109.22 -49.91
CA LYS A 197 15.29 -108.40 -48.70
C LYS A 197 16.53 -107.53 -48.89
N MET A 198 16.33 -106.25 -49.23
CA MET A 198 17.43 -105.30 -49.35
C MET A 198 18.03 -105.16 -47.96
N LEU A 199 19.20 -105.78 -47.76
CA LEU A 199 20.04 -105.53 -46.61
C LEU A 199 20.57 -104.11 -46.79
N VAL A 200 19.84 -103.14 -46.24
CA VAL A 200 20.39 -101.81 -46.01
C VAL A 200 21.48 -102.04 -44.97
N ASP A 201 22.75 -101.91 -45.38
CA ASP A 201 23.85 -101.78 -44.43
C ASP A 201 23.49 -100.64 -43.47
N ASP A 202 23.52 -100.91 -42.17
CA ASP A 202 23.48 -99.89 -41.12
C ASP A 202 24.80 -99.08 -41.13
N LYS A 203 25.03 -98.35 -42.23
CA LYS A 203 25.78 -97.11 -42.18
C LYS A 203 24.89 -96.13 -41.43
N SER A 204 25.03 -96.16 -40.11
CA SER A 204 24.55 -95.10 -39.24
C SER A 204 25.02 -93.77 -39.83
N THR A 205 24.08 -93.02 -40.39
CA THR A 205 24.36 -91.64 -40.80
C THR A 205 24.66 -90.89 -39.52
N GLN A 206 25.94 -90.72 -39.25
CA GLN A 206 26.46 -90.07 -38.06
C GLN A 206 26.17 -88.56 -38.17
N THR A 207 24.91 -88.18 -37.93
CA THR A 207 24.58 -86.85 -37.46
C THR A 207 25.23 -86.70 -36.09
N ASP A 208 26.43 -86.13 -36.08
CA ASP A 208 27.23 -85.88 -34.89
C ASP A 208 26.43 -85.08 -33.85
N SER A 209 25.91 -85.78 -32.84
CA SER A 209 25.24 -85.17 -31.68
C SER A 209 26.14 -84.15 -30.98
N TYR A 210 27.46 -84.32 -31.10
CA TYR A 210 28.50 -83.46 -30.54
C TYR A 210 28.50 -82.04 -31.13
N LEU A 211 28.08 -81.87 -32.40
CA LEU A 211 28.00 -80.56 -33.05
C LEU A 211 26.78 -79.76 -32.56
N LEU A 212 25.70 -80.45 -32.21
CA LEU A 212 24.49 -79.84 -31.64
C LEU A 212 24.75 -79.38 -30.20
N ASP A 213 25.44 -80.19 -29.40
CA ASP A 213 25.77 -79.89 -28.00
C ASP A 213 26.68 -78.64 -27.88
N GLY A 214 27.70 -78.53 -28.74
CA GLY A 214 28.57 -77.35 -28.80
C GLY A 214 27.84 -76.05 -29.22
N LEU A 215 26.82 -76.14 -30.09
CA LEU A 215 25.97 -74.98 -30.42
C LEU A 215 25.05 -74.58 -29.25
N ILE A 216 24.52 -75.57 -28.52
CA ILE A 216 23.69 -75.33 -27.33
C ILE A 216 24.51 -74.67 -26.23
N GLU A 217 25.72 -75.18 -25.94
CA GLU A 217 26.61 -74.62 -24.92
C GLU A 217 27.09 -73.20 -25.27
N ALA A 218 27.38 -72.93 -26.55
CA ALA A 218 27.68 -71.58 -27.04
C ALA A 218 26.47 -70.62 -26.89
N ALA A 219 25.26 -71.08 -27.22
CA ALA A 219 24.04 -70.28 -27.08
C ALA A 219 23.69 -69.99 -25.60
N VAL A 220 23.86 -70.96 -24.71
CA VAL A 220 23.70 -70.79 -23.26
C VAL A 220 24.74 -69.80 -22.71
N THR A 221 25.99 -69.90 -23.15
CA THR A 221 27.08 -68.99 -22.75
C THR A 221 26.87 -67.56 -23.25
N ALA A 222 26.35 -67.38 -24.47
CA ALA A 222 25.98 -66.06 -24.99
C ALA A 222 24.83 -65.44 -24.17
N ARG A 223 23.83 -66.24 -23.79
CA ARG A 223 22.69 -65.79 -22.98
C ARG A 223 23.09 -65.44 -21.54
N ALA A 224 24.05 -66.17 -20.96
CA ALA A 224 24.61 -65.89 -19.65
C ALA A 224 25.43 -64.57 -19.61
N ASN A 225 26.16 -64.26 -20.68
CA ASN A 225 26.91 -62.99 -20.79
C ASN A 225 25.98 -61.78 -20.96
N LEU A 226 24.85 -61.93 -21.67
CA LEU A 226 23.85 -60.87 -21.79
C LEU A 226 23.13 -60.56 -20.46
N ALA A 227 23.07 -61.54 -19.54
CA ALA A 227 22.48 -61.38 -18.21
C ALA A 227 23.39 -60.65 -17.19
N LYS A 228 24.59 -60.19 -17.58
CA LYS A 228 25.55 -59.50 -16.68
C LYS A 228 25.70 -58.00 -16.95
N VAL A 229 24.70 -57.37 -17.58
CA VAL A 229 24.54 -55.91 -17.56
C VAL A 229 23.65 -55.53 -16.37
N PRO A 230 24.08 -54.62 -15.47
CA PRO A 230 23.37 -54.37 -14.21
C PRO A 230 22.04 -53.67 -14.43
N ALA A 231 20.96 -54.28 -13.94
CA ALA A 231 19.66 -53.65 -13.82
C ALA A 231 19.64 -52.67 -12.63
N THR A 232 20.13 -51.44 -12.83
CA THR A 232 19.79 -50.32 -11.94
C THR A 232 18.40 -49.78 -12.29
N VAL A 233 17.39 -50.34 -11.63
CA VAL A 233 16.02 -49.80 -11.61
C VAL A 233 15.93 -48.77 -10.47
N PRO A 234 15.42 -47.54 -10.71
CA PRO A 234 15.02 -46.65 -9.63
C PRO A 234 13.51 -46.78 -9.38
N ALA A 235 13.11 -47.17 -8.16
CA ALA A 235 11.72 -47.18 -7.73
C ALA A 235 11.55 -46.55 -6.33
N THR A 236 11.01 -45.32 -6.34
CA THR A 236 10.00 -44.79 -5.40
C THR A 236 10.26 -44.68 -3.87
N VAL A 237 10.34 -43.42 -3.40
CA VAL A 237 9.84 -42.80 -2.12
C VAL A 237 10.29 -43.37 -0.74
N ALA A 238 10.46 -42.58 0.34
CA ALA A 238 10.15 -41.16 0.61
C ALA A 238 11.05 -40.50 1.70
N ALA A 239 10.84 -39.18 1.88
CA ALA A 239 11.00 -38.37 3.10
C ALA A 239 12.34 -37.65 3.41
N GLU A 240 12.33 -36.34 3.11
CA GLU A 240 12.90 -35.17 3.84
C GLU A 240 14.43 -34.96 4.00
N GLY A 241 14.87 -33.71 3.73
CA GLY A 241 16.18 -33.21 4.19
C GLY A 241 17.02 -32.33 3.26
N THR A 242 16.54 -31.13 2.90
CA THR A 242 17.32 -29.87 2.80
C THR A 242 18.58 -29.73 1.88
N SER A 243 18.64 -28.61 1.14
CA SER A 243 19.83 -27.86 0.65
C SER A 243 20.63 -28.27 -0.61
N SER A 244 20.36 -27.50 -1.67
CA SER A 244 21.31 -26.61 -2.41
C SER A 244 22.59 -27.13 -3.11
N LYS A 245 22.54 -27.01 -4.45
CA LYS A 245 23.50 -26.36 -5.37
C LYS A 245 24.98 -26.82 -5.47
N GLN A 246 25.32 -27.29 -6.68
CA GLN A 246 26.58 -27.07 -7.41
C GLN A 246 26.20 -26.75 -8.89
N GLN A 247 26.99 -26.12 -9.78
CA GLN A 247 28.35 -25.56 -9.75
C GLN A 247 28.51 -24.53 -10.91
N LYS A 248 29.64 -23.75 -10.93
CA LYS A 248 30.47 -23.30 -12.08
C LYS A 248 29.81 -23.07 -13.49
N THR A 249 30.08 -22.01 -14.28
CA THR A 249 31.38 -21.35 -14.59
C THR A 249 31.27 -19.88 -15.07
N THR A 250 32.38 -19.14 -14.94
CA THR A 250 32.81 -17.85 -15.55
C THR A 250 33.14 -17.96 -17.08
N PRO A 251 33.65 -16.92 -17.83
CA PRO A 251 33.80 -15.45 -17.58
C PRO A 251 33.45 -14.50 -18.80
N ASN A 252 33.80 -13.19 -18.65
CA ASN A 252 34.21 -12.21 -19.72
C ASN A 252 33.17 -11.58 -20.68
N ASN A 253 33.32 -10.34 -21.21
CA ASN A 253 34.06 -9.14 -20.78
C ASN A 253 33.61 -7.85 -21.57
N THR A 254 33.87 -6.65 -21.02
CA THR A 254 34.09 -5.32 -21.68
C THR A 254 33.28 -4.81 -22.90
N THR A 255 32.57 -3.67 -22.72
CA THR A 255 32.54 -2.45 -23.62
C THR A 255 32.09 -1.24 -22.77
N THR A 256 32.87 -0.18 -22.50
CA THR A 256 33.24 1.04 -23.29
C THR A 256 32.09 2.04 -23.56
N ALA A 257 32.39 3.35 -23.44
CA ALA A 257 31.45 4.48 -23.36
C ALA A 257 31.28 5.30 -24.65
N THR A 258 30.14 6.01 -24.78
CA THR A 258 29.81 7.15 -25.67
C THR A 258 28.38 7.65 -25.34
N THR A 259 27.92 8.92 -25.43
CA THR A 259 28.49 10.29 -25.25
C THR A 259 27.32 11.31 -25.35
N THR A 260 27.48 12.56 -24.83
CA THR A 260 26.72 13.80 -25.22
C THR A 260 25.18 13.84 -24.95
N THR A 261 24.46 14.94 -24.69
CA THR A 261 24.71 16.42 -24.68
C THR A 261 23.51 17.14 -24.02
N ASN A 262 23.71 18.35 -23.48
CA ASN A 262 22.79 19.50 -23.46
C ASN A 262 21.45 19.42 -22.68
N ASP A 263 20.79 20.52 -22.30
CA ASP A 263 21.25 21.84 -21.82
C ASP A 263 20.06 22.55 -21.10
N GLU A 264 20.28 23.77 -20.61
CA GLU A 264 19.32 24.70 -20.01
C GLU A 264 17.95 24.84 -20.71
N SER A 265 16.86 25.03 -19.92
CA SER A 265 15.98 26.22 -19.94
C SER A 265 14.69 25.98 -19.11
N VAL A 266 14.50 26.66 -17.97
CA VAL A 266 13.88 28.00 -17.82
C VAL A 266 12.34 27.99 -17.88
N SER A 267 11.72 27.85 -16.70
CA SER A 267 10.55 28.65 -16.28
C SER A 267 10.97 30.14 -16.17
N PRO A 268 10.10 31.18 -16.13
CA PRO A 268 8.73 31.16 -15.58
C PRO A 268 7.74 32.16 -16.25
N LEU A 269 6.58 32.38 -15.60
CA LEU A 269 5.87 33.66 -15.34
C LEU A 269 4.56 33.27 -14.62
N GLU A 270 4.47 33.43 -13.30
CA GLU A 270 4.19 34.64 -12.50
C GLU A 270 2.71 34.72 -12.08
N ASN A 271 2.48 34.74 -10.76
CA ASN A 271 1.35 35.46 -10.18
C ASN A 271 1.67 35.86 -8.73
N LYS A 272 1.78 37.16 -8.48
CA LYS A 272 1.76 37.81 -7.16
C LYS A 272 0.28 38.04 -6.78
N SER A 273 -0.14 38.35 -5.54
CA SER A 273 0.55 38.99 -4.42
C SER A 273 -0.16 38.78 -3.07
N SER A 274 0.59 38.87 -1.96
CA SER A 274 0.24 39.44 -0.62
C SER A 274 -1.16 39.20 -0.03
N THR A 275 -1.39 38.63 1.18
CA THR A 275 -0.65 38.67 2.47
C THR A 275 -0.44 40.08 3.04
N VAL A 276 -1.15 40.41 4.13
CA VAL A 276 -0.89 41.57 5.00
C VAL A 276 -0.85 41.08 6.44
N CYS A 277 0.18 41.49 7.20
CA CYS A 277 0.35 41.17 8.61
C CYS A 277 0.21 42.42 9.49
N SER A 278 -0.29 42.20 10.71
CA SER A 278 0.04 42.88 11.98
C SER A 278 0.68 44.28 11.98
N ASN A 279 0.10 45.17 12.79
CA ASN A 279 0.86 46.05 13.68
C ASN A 279 0.06 46.28 14.97
N GLY A 280 0.75 46.40 16.11
CA GLY A 280 0.15 46.70 17.41
C GLY A 280 0.87 47.86 18.11
N LEU A 281 0.24 48.45 19.11
CA LEU A 281 0.82 49.42 20.06
C LEU A 281 0.16 49.24 21.46
N PRO A 282 0.75 49.78 22.55
CA PRO A 282 0.67 49.13 23.87
C PRO A 282 0.00 49.97 24.98
N ALA A 283 -0.17 49.34 26.16
CA ALA A 283 0.30 49.80 27.49
C ALA A 283 -0.68 49.61 28.67
N THR A 284 -0.11 49.11 29.78
CA THR A 284 -0.42 49.39 31.20
C THR A 284 -1.82 49.14 31.80
N SER A 285 -1.89 48.11 32.63
CA SER A 285 -2.75 48.03 33.83
C SER A 285 -2.06 47.20 34.93
N PRO A 286 -1.87 47.69 36.17
CA PRO A 286 -1.43 46.87 37.29
C PRO A 286 -2.61 46.30 38.07
N ALA A 287 -2.48 45.06 38.57
CA ALA A 287 -3.40 44.46 39.54
C ALA A 287 -2.62 44.07 40.82
N PRO A 288 -3.13 44.36 42.03
CA PRO A 288 -2.41 44.05 43.27
C PRO A 288 -2.64 42.60 43.70
N ALA A 289 -1.56 41.90 44.05
CA ALA A 289 -1.63 40.62 44.74
C ALA A 289 -1.55 40.85 46.26
N VAL A 290 -2.48 40.27 47.01
CA VAL A 290 -2.47 40.26 48.48
C VAL A 290 -2.42 38.81 48.96
N ALA A 291 -1.37 38.46 49.70
CA ALA A 291 -1.29 37.25 50.51
C ALA A 291 -0.56 37.57 51.83
N PRO A 292 -0.95 36.97 52.97
CA PRO A 292 -0.49 37.42 54.29
C PRO A 292 0.79 36.72 54.76
N ALA A 293 1.60 37.44 55.53
CA ALA A 293 2.69 36.87 56.33
C ALA A 293 2.67 37.48 57.74
N ALA A 294 2.77 36.63 58.76
CA ALA A 294 2.59 37.00 60.17
C ALA A 294 3.86 37.58 60.82
N PRO A 295 3.73 38.46 61.83
CA PRO A 295 4.85 38.87 62.68
C PRO A 295 5.12 37.81 63.77
N ALA A 296 6.38 37.45 63.96
CA ALA A 296 6.82 36.62 65.08
C ALA A 296 7.10 37.49 66.32
N GLN A 297 6.49 37.18 67.46
CA GLN A 297 6.95 37.63 68.78
C GLN A 297 6.85 36.51 69.82
N THR A 298 8.02 35.91 70.07
CA THR A 298 8.55 35.46 71.37
C THR A 298 7.57 35.31 72.55
N THR A 299 7.36 34.07 72.97
CA THR A 299 7.13 33.73 74.39
C THR A 299 8.47 33.66 75.13
N PRO A 300 8.49 33.97 76.44
CA PRO A 300 9.44 33.38 77.36
C PRO A 300 8.72 32.54 78.43
N SER A 301 9.23 31.35 78.72
CA SER A 301 8.77 30.54 79.85
C SER A 301 9.95 29.90 80.60
N SER A 302 9.74 29.77 81.92
CA SER A 302 10.49 28.96 82.90
C SER A 302 11.70 29.56 83.65
N SER A 303 11.68 29.32 84.98
CA SER A 303 12.73 29.50 86.00
C SER A 303 13.21 30.95 86.27
N THR A 304 13.38 31.41 87.52
CA THR A 304 13.84 30.69 88.72
C THR A 304 13.32 31.35 90.02
N SER A 305 13.22 30.55 91.10
CA SER A 305 12.92 30.91 92.50
C SER A 305 11.48 31.29 92.85
#